data_AF-A0A2G8SVB2-F1
#
_entry.id   AF-A0A2G8SVB2-F1
#
_cell.length_a   1.000
_cell.length_b   1.000
_cell.length_c   1.000
_cell.angle_alpha   90.00
_cell.angle_beta   90.00
_cell.angle_gamma   90.00
#
_symmetry.space_group_name_H-M   'P 1'
#
loop_
_entity.id
_entity.type
_entity.pdbx_description
1 polymer ?
#
loop_
_entity_poly.entity_id
_entity_poly.type
_entity_poly.pdbx_seq_one_letter_code
_entity_poly.pdbx_strand_id
1 'polypeptide(L)' 'MSDWPWPRKLNPLYEEVEAESIAWLESFKPYTQDSQRAHNQGDFGRLAALVWSDAPRDRLRIANDFMC' A
#
# COMPACT_ATOMS: atom_id res chain seq x y z
N MET A 1 -18.23 12.68 6.04
CA MET A 1 -17.43 11.72 6.83
C MET A 1 -17.92 11.57 8.27
N SER A 2 -18.78 12.46 8.78
CA SER A 2 -19.23 12.49 10.17
C SER A 2 -20.03 11.26 10.63
N ASP A 3 -20.71 10.58 9.70
CA ASP A 3 -21.66 9.49 10.02
C ASP A 3 -21.20 8.12 9.50
N TRP A 4 -19.94 7.96 9.09
CA TRP A 4 -19.46 6.68 8.62
C TRP A 4 -19.27 5.71 9.80
N PRO A 5 -19.97 4.56 9.84
CA PRO A 5 -20.02 3.75 11.05
C PRO A 5 -18.77 2.90 11.27
N TRP A 6 -17.90 2.75 10.26
CA TRP A 6 -16.62 2.04 10.43
C TRP A 6 -15.51 3.00 10.83
N PRO A 7 -14.89 2.83 12.01
CA PRO A 7 -13.78 3.66 12.42
C PRO A 7 -12.62 3.49 11.43
N ARG A 8 -12.13 4.60 10.90
CA ARG A 8 -10.97 4.59 10.02
C ARG A 8 -9.73 4.29 10.85
N LYS A 9 -9.17 3.09 10.66
CA LYS A 9 -7.93 2.65 11.28
C LYS A 9 -6.92 2.32 10.19
N LEU A 10 -5.75 2.91 10.28
CA LEU A 10 -4.63 2.65 9.36
C LEU A 10 -3.59 1.81 10.11
N ASN A 11 -3.02 0.81 9.43
CA ASN A 11 -1.91 0.05 10.02
C ASN A 11 -0.72 0.99 10.30
N PRO A 12 -0.14 0.97 11.52
CA PRO A 12 0.98 1.85 11.88
C PRO A 12 2.26 1.59 11.05
N LEU A 13 2.37 0.43 10.40
CA LEU A 13 3.52 0.04 9.57
C LEU A 13 3.36 0.43 8.10
N TYR A 14 2.32 1.20 7.76
CA TYR A 14 2.00 1.59 6.38
C TYR A 14 3.18 2.21 5.63
N GLU A 15 3.80 3.25 6.18
CA GLU A 15 4.85 4.02 5.47
C GLU A 15 6.08 3.15 5.16
N GLU A 16 6.49 2.30 6.10
CA GLU A 16 7.61 1.36 5.92
C GLU A 16 7.28 0.32 4.85
N VAL A 17 6.13 -0.33 4.96
CA VAL A 17 5.73 -1.42 4.07
C VAL A 17 5.44 -0.90 2.65
N GLU A 18 4.90 0.30 2.50
CA GLU A 18 4.68 0.92 1.20
C GLU A 18 6.00 1.24 0.49
N ALA A 19 6.94 1.87 1.18
CA ALA A 19 8.25 2.17 0.61
C ALA A 19 8.97 0.89 0.14
N GLU A 20 8.88 -0.20 0.92
CA GLU A 20 9.46 -1.49 0.53
C GLU A 20 8.75 -2.14 -0.66
N SER A 21 7.42 -2.08 -0.74
CA SER A 21 6.65 -2.59 -1.89
C SER A 21 6.99 -1.84 -3.16
N ILE A 22 7.02 -0.51 -3.11
CA ILE A 22 7.31 0.31 -4.29
C ILE A 22 8.73 0.00 -4.79
N ALA A 23 9.72 -0.02 -3.89
CA ALA A 23 11.09 -0.34 -4.26
C ALA A 23 11.23 -1.76 -4.83
N TRP A 24 10.51 -2.73 -4.25
CA TRP A 24 10.47 -4.10 -4.76
C TRP A 24 9.84 -4.16 -6.16
N LEU A 25 8.68 -3.52 -6.37
CA LEU A 25 8.00 -3.49 -7.66
C LEU A 25 8.86 -2.80 -8.73
N GLU A 26 9.44 -1.64 -8.41
CA GLU A 26 10.32 -0.88 -9.32
C GLU A 26 11.56 -1.68 -9.75
N SER A 27 12.06 -2.60 -8.91
CA SER A 27 13.20 -3.46 -9.25
C SER A 27 12.95 -4.36 -10.47
N PHE A 28 11.68 -4.74 -10.72
CA PHE A 28 11.30 -5.54 -11.89
C PHE A 28 11.15 -4.71 -13.17
N LYS A 29 11.11 -3.37 -13.04
CA LYS A 29 10.83 -2.44 -14.13
C LYS A 29 9.57 -2.84 -14.93
N PRO A 30 8.43 -3.08 -14.28
CA PRO A 30 7.23 -3.61 -14.93
C PRO A 30 6.56 -2.60 -15.86
N TYR A 31 6.85 -1.31 -15.68
CA TYR A 31 6.16 -0.20 -16.33
C TYR A 31 7.08 0.68 -17.16
N THR A 32 6.49 1.42 -18.10
CA THR A 32 7.12 2.60 -18.70
C THR A 32 7.21 3.72 -17.66
N GLN A 33 8.00 4.76 -17.94
CA GLN A 33 8.17 5.88 -17.02
C GLN A 33 6.85 6.59 -16.67
N ASP A 34 5.95 6.76 -17.65
CA ASP A 34 4.65 7.39 -17.44
C ASP A 34 3.72 6.50 -16.61
N SER A 35 3.70 5.19 -16.89
CA SER A 35 2.91 4.23 -16.13
C SER A 35 3.42 4.08 -14.69
N GLN A 36 4.73 4.08 -14.46
CA GLN A 36 5.30 4.06 -13.11
C GLN A 36 4.93 5.32 -12.32
N ARG A 37 4.95 6.48 -12.96
CA ARG A 37 4.52 7.74 -12.33
C ARG A 37 3.05 7.69 -11.94
N ALA A 38 2.19 7.19 -12.82
CA ALA A 38 0.77 7.01 -12.51
C ALA A 38 0.57 6.00 -11.37
N HIS A 39 1.34 4.91 -11.36
CA HIS A 39 1.31 3.92 -10.29
C HIS A 39 1.69 4.53 -8.94
N ASN A 40 2.82 5.25 -8.86
CA ASN A 40 3.31 5.86 -7.62
C ASN A 40 2.37 6.95 -7.05
N GLN A 41 1.42 7.45 -7.83
CA GLN A 41 0.38 8.39 -7.38
C GLN A 41 -0.86 7.69 -6.78
N GLY A 42 -1.03 6.39 -7.02
CA GLY A 42 -2.22 5.63 -6.63
C GLY A 42 -2.33 5.31 -5.14
N ASP A 43 -1.23 5.35 -4.39
CA ASP A 43 -1.18 5.09 -2.93
C ASP A 43 -1.85 3.75 -2.56
N PHE A 44 -1.47 2.69 -3.29
CA PHE A 44 -2.03 1.34 -3.11
C PHE A 44 -1.70 0.76 -1.72
N GLY A 45 -0.59 1.20 -1.11
CA GLY A 45 -0.21 0.84 0.25
C GLY A 45 -1.21 1.29 1.30
N ARG A 46 -1.83 2.45 1.09
CA ARG A 46 -2.84 2.94 2.03
C ARG A 46 -4.12 2.12 1.96
N LEU A 47 -4.48 1.63 0.78
CA LEU A 47 -5.62 0.71 0.66
C LEU A 47 -5.34 -0.59 1.42
N ALA A 48 -4.17 -1.21 1.22
CA ALA A 48 -3.78 -2.40 1.96
C ALA A 48 -3.76 -2.15 3.49
N ALA A 49 -3.21 -1.03 3.94
CA ALA A 49 -3.13 -0.68 5.35
C ALA A 49 -4.48 -0.33 6.00
N LEU A 50 -5.49 0.10 5.22
CA LEU A 50 -6.85 0.29 5.70
C LEU A 50 -7.59 -1.04 5.86
N VAL A 51 -7.38 -1.98 4.93
CA VAL A 51 -8.01 -3.32 4.98
C VAL A 51 -7.36 -4.18 6.07
N TRP A 52 -6.03 -4.15 6.17
CA TRP A 52 -5.23 -4.92 7.13
C TRP A 52 -4.70 -4.06 8.29
N SER A 53 -5.60 -3.27 8.89
CA SER A 53 -5.26 -2.26 9.90
C SER A 53 -4.61 -2.79 11.18
N ASP A 54 -4.78 -4.07 11.51
CA ASP A 54 -4.21 -4.75 12.69
C ASP A 54 -3.30 -5.93 12.33
N ALA A 55 -2.98 -6.10 11.04
CA ALA A 55 -2.19 -7.24 10.61
C ALA A 55 -0.72 -7.08 11.03
N PRO A 56 -0.03 -8.20 11.33
CA PRO A 56 1.41 -8.17 11.49
C PRO A 56 2.08 -7.76 10.19
N ARG A 57 3.30 -7.21 10.32
CA ARG A 57 4.12 -6.67 9.22
C ARG A 57 4.12 -7.56 7.97
N ASP A 58 4.38 -8.86 8.12
CA ASP A 58 4.51 -9.77 6.98
C ASP A 58 3.21 -9.90 6.18
N ARG A 59 2.05 -9.93 6.84
CA ARG A 59 0.76 -9.98 6.15
C ARG A 59 0.46 -8.65 5.46
N LEU A 60 0.81 -7.54 6.09
CA LEU A 60 0.67 -6.23 5.46
C LEU A 60 1.58 -6.12 4.23
N ARG A 61 2.83 -6.60 4.32
CA ARG A 61 3.81 -6.61 3.23
C ARG A 61 3.30 -7.41 2.02
N ILE A 62 2.84 -8.64 2.26
CA ILE A 62 2.25 -9.49 1.22
C ILE A 62 1.01 -8.86 0.61
N ALA A 63 0.11 -8.33 1.46
CA ALA A 63 -1.10 -7.67 0.99
C ALA A 63 -0.77 -6.44 0.13
N ASN A 64 0.28 -5.71 0.49
CA ASN A 64 0.70 -4.56 -0.28
C ASN A 64 1.33 -4.95 -1.62
N ASP A 65 2.21 -5.95 -1.65
CA ASP A 65 2.76 -6.49 -2.92
C ASP A 65 1.70 -7.02 -3.88
N PHE A 66 0.59 -7.54 -3.34
CA PHE A 66 -0.53 -7.98 -4.16
C PHE A 66 -1.30 -6.81 -4.79
N MET A 67 -1.30 -5.64 -4.15
CA MET A 67 -2.07 -4.46 -4.56
C MET A 67 -1.25 -3.47 -5.39
N CYS A 68 0.08 -3.50 -5.25
CA CYS A 68 1.06 -2.76 -6.04
C CYS A 68 1.26 -3.39 -7.44
#